data_AF-A0A939Z8K0-F1
#
_entry.id   AF-A0A939Z8K0-F1
#
_cell.length_a   1.000
_cell.length_b   1.000
_cell.length_c   1.000
_cell.angle_alpha   90.00
_cell.angle_beta   90.00
_cell.angle_gamma   90.00
#
_symmetry.space_group_name_H-M   'P 1'
#
loop_
_entity.id
_entity.type
_entity.pdbx_description
1 polymer ?
#
loop_
_entity_poly.entity_id
_entity_poly.type
_entity_poly.pdbx_seq_one_letter_code
_entity_poly.pdbx_strand_id
1 'polypeptide(L)' 'MINPLLEAFLDADSVSDKIDRLYDMRNIADDEMLSFVAASLDIHPTGDAQEKYDEIMKALKAREKYEGNNRLRR' A
#
# COMPACT_ATOMS: atom_id res chain seq x y z
N MET A 1 -2.87 -18.49 8.78
CA MET A 1 -4.06 -17.94 8.08
C MET A 1 -3.67 -16.55 7.61
N ILE A 2 -3.89 -16.22 6.35
CA ILE A 2 -3.58 -14.88 5.83
C ILE A 2 -4.61 -13.91 6.44
N ASN A 3 -4.16 -12.71 6.83
CA ASN A 3 -5.04 -11.71 7.42
C ASN A 3 -6.06 -11.22 6.36
N PRO A 4 -7.38 -11.23 6.64
CA PRO A 4 -8.39 -10.80 5.66
C PRO A 4 -8.18 -9.39 5.10
N LEU A 5 -7.57 -8.49 5.88
CA LEU A 5 -7.26 -7.13 5.43
C LEU A 5 -6.08 -7.11 4.44
N LEU A 6 -5.10 -8.00 4.62
CA LEU A 6 -4.01 -8.17 3.66
C LEU A 6 -4.54 -8.77 2.36
N GLU A 7 -5.43 -9.76 2.42
CA GLU A 7 -6.09 -10.31 1.22
C GLU A 7 -6.85 -9.23 0.46
N ALA A 8 -7.66 -8.43 1.18
CA ALA A 8 -8.40 -7.34 0.57
C ALA A 8 -7.51 -6.26 -0.06
N PHE A 9 -6.32 -6.02 0.49
CA PHE A 9 -5.32 -5.13 -0.12
C PHE A 9 -4.77 -5.71 -1.42
N LEU A 10 -4.45 -7.00 -1.43
CA LEU A 10 -3.89 -7.68 -2.60
C LEU A 10 -4.92 -7.74 -3.74
N ASP A 11 -6.19 -7.98 -3.40
CA ASP A 11 -7.33 -8.03 -4.33
C ASP A 11 -7.79 -6.67 -4.84
N ALA A 12 -7.33 -5.56 -4.23
CA ALA A 12 -7.72 -4.22 -4.68
C ALA A 12 -7.15 -3.90 -6.06
N ASP A 13 -8.03 -3.48 -6.99
CA ASP A 13 -7.68 -3.17 -8.38
C ASP A 13 -7.15 -1.76 -8.59
N SER A 14 -7.54 -0.80 -7.73
CA SER A 14 -7.15 0.60 -7.87
C SER A 14 -6.13 1.03 -6.80
N VAL A 15 -5.26 1.99 -7.14
CA VAL A 15 -4.30 2.55 -6.18
C VAL A 15 -5.03 3.24 -5.02
N SER A 16 -6.17 3.87 -5.28
CA SER A 16 -6.99 4.51 -4.25
C SER A 16 -7.54 3.48 -3.25
N ASP A 17 -8.10 2.36 -3.75
CA ASP A 17 -8.56 1.27 -2.89
C ASP A 17 -7.40 0.68 -2.08
N LYS A 18 -6.22 0.49 -2.69
CA LYS A 18 -5.01 0.03 -1.97
C LYS A 18 -4.59 0.99 -0.85
N ILE A 19 -4.72 2.31 -1.05
CA ILE A 19 -4.44 3.31 0.00
C ILE A 19 -5.42 3.16 1.15
N ASP A 20 -6.71 3.03 0.86
CA ASP A 20 -7.75 2.87 1.88
C ASP A 20 -7.54 1.57 2.68
N ARG A 21 -7.27 0.44 1.99
CA ARG A 21 -6.98 -0.83 2.67
C ARG A 21 -5.72 -0.78 3.53
N LEU A 22 -4.66 -0.12 3.04
CA LEU A 22 -3.44 0.07 3.84
C LEU A 22 -3.72 0.94 5.06
N TYR A 23 -4.55 1.97 4.93
CA TYR A 23 -4.96 2.83 6.04
C TYR A 23 -5.72 2.05 7.13
N ASP A 24 -6.66 1.18 6.73
CA ASP A 24 -7.40 0.32 7.65
C ASP A 24 -6.47 -0.63 8.42
N MET A 25 -5.38 -1.07 7.80
CA MET A 25 -4.37 -1.93 8.40
C MET A 25 -3.41 -1.22 9.36
N ARG A 26 -3.37 0.12 9.41
CA ARG A 26 -2.33 0.89 10.11
C ARG A 26 -2.09 0.46 11.56
N ASN A 27 -3.16 0.12 12.29
CA ASN A 27 -3.06 -0.20 13.72
C ASN A 27 -2.75 -1.67 14.01
N ILE A 28 -2.78 -2.53 12.99
CA ILE A 28 -2.62 -3.98 13.14
C ILE A 28 -1.53 -4.56 12.23
N ALA A 29 -0.99 -3.77 11.30
CA ALA A 29 0.02 -4.22 10.35
C ALA A 29 1.32 -4.53 11.11
N ASP A 30 1.75 -5.78 10.98
CA ASP A 30 3.06 -6.22 11.43
C ASP A 30 4.07 -6.20 10.27
N ASP A 31 5.33 -6.48 10.59
CA ASP A 31 6.42 -6.46 9.62
C ASP A 31 6.22 -7.45 8.47
N GLU A 32 5.56 -8.58 8.74
CA GLU A 32 5.29 -9.62 7.76
C GLU A 32 4.22 -9.15 6.76
N MET A 33 3.10 -8.59 7.26
CA MET A 33 2.05 -8.00 6.44
C MET A 33 2.60 -6.87 5.55
N LEU A 34 3.44 -5.99 6.12
CA LEU A 34 4.08 -4.91 5.35
C LEU A 34 5.05 -5.45 4.30
N SER A 35 5.75 -6.55 4.59
CA SER A 35 6.65 -7.21 3.64
C SER A 35 5.88 -7.79 2.44
N PHE A 36 4.71 -8.39 2.66
CA PHE A 36 3.83 -8.85 1.59
C PHE A 36 3.26 -7.71 0.75
N VAL A 37 2.80 -6.63 1.40
CA VAL A 37 2.34 -5.42 0.71
C VAL A 37 3.47 -4.84 -0.15
N ALA A 38 4.66 -4.68 0.42
CA ALA A 38 5.84 -4.17 -0.27
C ALA A 38 6.19 -5.02 -1.50
N ALA A 39 6.25 -6.34 -1.34
CA ALA A 39 6.51 -7.27 -2.44
C ALA A 39 5.46 -7.16 -3.56
N SER A 40 4.17 -7.03 -3.21
CA SER A 40 3.09 -6.87 -4.21
C SER A 40 3.19 -5.56 -5.00
N LEU A 41 3.82 -4.54 -4.41
CA LEU A 41 4.01 -3.22 -5.02
C LEU A 41 5.38 -3.06 -5.69
N ASP A 42 6.25 -4.07 -5.61
CA ASP A 42 7.67 -4.02 -5.99
C ASP A 42 8.43 -2.88 -5.28
N ILE A 43 8.19 -2.73 -3.97
CA ILE A 43 8.84 -1.76 -3.10
C ILE A 43 9.73 -2.52 -2.12
N HIS A 44 10.88 -1.94 -1.81
CA HIS A 44 11.84 -2.50 -0.86
C HIS A 44 12.03 -1.52 0.30
N PRO A 45 11.04 -1.42 1.22
CA PRO A 45 11.08 -0.41 2.26
C PRO A 45 12.11 -0.77 3.34
N THR A 46 12.69 0.25 3.95
CA THR A 46 13.74 0.09 4.98
C THR A 46 13.28 0.60 6.33
N GLY A 47 13.95 0.16 7.39
CA GLY A 47 13.66 0.63 8.75
C GLY A 47 12.69 -0.25 9.53
N ASP A 48 12.05 0.34 10.54
CA ASP A 48 11.05 -0.32 11.38
C ASP A 48 9.67 -0.44 10.69
N ALA A 49 8.70 -1.09 11.34
CA ALA A 49 7.37 -1.30 10.77
C ALA A 49 6.65 0.02 10.44
N GLN A 50 6.84 1.07 11.25
CA GLN A 50 6.20 2.37 11.01
C GLN A 50 6.87 3.08 9.82
N GLU A 51 8.20 3.05 9.75
CA GLU A 51 8.96 3.59 8.62
C GLU A 51 8.59 2.88 7.31
N LYS A 52 8.52 1.54 7.33
CA LYS A 52 8.07 0.75 6.18
C LYS A 52 6.66 1.10 5.74
N TYR A 53 5.72 1.21 6.69
CA TYR A 53 4.35 1.63 6.42
C TYR A 53 4.31 3.01 5.74
N ASP A 54 5.07 3.97 6.26
CA ASP A 54 5.09 5.33 5.74
C ASP A 54 5.71 5.41 4.33
N GLU A 55 6.77 4.64 4.06
CA GLU A 55 7.36 4.52 2.73
C GLU A 55 6.39 3.93 1.70
N ILE A 56 5.70 2.84 2.06
CA ILE A 56 4.68 2.20 1.20
C ILE A 56 3.54 3.19 0.92
N MET A 57 3.00 3.83 1.96
CA MET A 57 1.91 4.79 1.85
C MET A 57 2.30 5.99 0.97
N LYS A 58 3.53 6.49 1.10
CA LYS A 58 4.07 7.56 0.26
C LYS A 58 4.17 7.13 -1.21
N ALA A 59 4.64 5.92 -1.48
CA ALA A 59 4.74 5.40 -2.83
C ALA A 59 3.36 5.26 -3.51
N LEU A 60 2.37 4.74 -2.78
CA LEU A 60 0.99 4.63 -3.27
C LEU A 60 0.39 6.00 -3.59
N LYS A 61 0.51 6.99 -2.69
CA LYS A 61 0.03 8.36 -2.94
C LYS A 61 0.72 9.03 -4.12
N ALA A 62 2.02 8.77 -4.33
CA ALA A 62 2.71 9.26 -5.51
C ALA A 62 2.11 8.66 -6.79
N ARG A 63 1.88 7.33 -6.82
CA ARG A 63 1.23 6.64 -7.94
C ARG A 63 -0.18 7.19 -8.21
N GLU A 64 -1.00 7.36 -7.18
CA GLU A 64 -2.36 7.92 -7.30
C GLU A 64 -2.33 9.32 -7.93
N LYS A 65 -1.40 10.18 -7.49
CA LYS A 65 -1.22 11.52 -8.07
C LYS A 65 -0.81 11.46 -9.55
N TYR A 66 0.05 10.53 -9.93
CA TYR A 66 0.43 10.34 -11.34
C TYR A 66 -0.74 9.82 -12.19
N GLU A 67 -1.49 8.83 -11.71
CA GLU A 67 -2.65 8.27 -12.40
C GLU A 67 -3.78 9.30 -12.56
N GLY A 68 -4.06 10.07 -11.50
CA GLY A 68 -5.04 11.16 -11.53
C GLY A 68 -4.67 12.27 -12.50
N ASN A 69 -3.39 12.64 -12.55
CA ASN A 69 -2.90 13.67 -13.48
C ASN A 69 -2.87 13.18 -14.94
N ASN A 70 -2.66 11.89 -15.18
CA ASN A 70 -2.66 11.33 -16.54
C ASN A 70 -4.08 11.25 -17.13
N ARG A 71 -5.12 11.15 -16.29
CA ARG A 71 -6.53 11.21 -16.72
C ARG A 71 -7.00 12.61 -17.11
N LEU A 72 -6.38 13.68 -16.58
CA LEU A 72 -6.72 15.08 -16.87
C LEU A 72 -6.04 15.64 -18.13
N ARG A 73 -5.15 14.87 -18.77
CA ARG A 73 -4.40 15.30 -19.97
C ARG A 73 -4.87 14.64 -21.28
N ARG A 74 -6.01 13.93 -21.27
CA ARG A 74 -6.66 13.42 -22.49
C ARG A 74 -7.82 14.29 -22.92
#